data_AF-A0AA88D4C0-F1
#
_entry.id   AF-A0AA88D4C0-F1
#
_cell.length_a   1.000
_cell.length_b   1.000
_cell.length_c   1.000
_cell.angle_alpha   90.00
_cell.angle_beta   90.00
_cell.angle_gamma   90.00
#
_symmetry.space_group_name_H-M   'P 1'
#
loop_
_entity.id
_entity.type
_entity.pdbx_description
1 polymer ?
#
loop_
_entity_poly.entity_id
_entity_poly.type
_entity_poly.pdbx_seq_one_letter_code
_entity_poly.pdbx_strand_id
1 'polypeptide(L)'
;MVVCHCDGILCLVKDNASMDVMLCSPVLQDFKLLPQSKNAETHNVYSGIGFGYDSKADDYKFVKVLNCHKAVAEIYTLGTDSWREVSMPEDIQGLPFRAGLYWKGVCYWEIEDKEKNDMILSFDIRDEFASARRAWNLSEGNEASFETKRRADRGSSSSRRTCLDYANS
;
A
#
# COMPACT_ATOMS: atom_id res chain seq x y z
N MET A 1 -8.34 11.81 -7.91
CA MET A 1 -7.86 12.18 -6.56
C MET A 1 -6.46 11.57 -6.36
N VAL A 2 -5.51 12.23 -5.68
CA VAL A 2 -4.25 11.56 -5.27
C VAL A 2 -4.60 10.61 -4.16
N VAL A 3 -4.21 9.34 -4.31
CA VAL A 3 -4.62 8.29 -3.37
C VAL A 3 -3.42 7.78 -2.58
N CYS A 4 -2.27 7.54 -3.22
CA CYS A 4 -1.04 7.13 -2.56
C CYS A 4 0.20 7.59 -3.33
N HIS A 5 1.38 7.39 -2.75
CA HIS A 5 2.67 7.66 -3.41
C HIS A 5 3.76 6.68 -2.98
N CYS A 6 4.76 6.49 -3.84
CA CYS A 6 6.01 5.80 -3.52
C CYS A 6 7.15 6.51 -4.27
N ASP A 7 8.25 6.83 -3.58
CA ASP A 7 9.45 7.42 -4.19
C ASP A 7 9.20 8.65 -5.08
N GLY A 8 8.21 9.48 -4.70
CA GLY A 8 7.83 10.68 -5.44
C GLY A 8 6.92 10.43 -6.65
N ILE A 9 6.62 9.17 -6.97
CA ILE A 9 5.60 8.80 -7.96
C ILE A 9 4.24 8.83 -7.26
N LEU A 10 3.36 9.70 -7.74
CA LEU A 10 1.98 9.84 -7.30
C LEU A 10 1.10 8.83 -8.02
N CYS A 11 0.23 8.16 -7.26
CA CYS A 11 -0.82 7.32 -7.80
C CYS A 11 -2.16 8.05 -7.68
N LEU A 12 -2.76 8.33 -8.83
CA LEU A 12 -4.02 9.05 -9.01
C LEU A 12 -5.07 8.05 -9.49
N VAL A 13 -6.21 8.01 -8.79
CA VAL A 13 -7.35 7.18 -9.22
C VAL A 13 -8.54 8.06 -9.55
N LYS A 14 -9.19 7.75 -10.67
CA LYS A 14 -10.43 8.37 -11.10
C LYS A 14 -11.60 7.66 -10.42
N ASP A 15 -12.52 8.47 -9.87
CA ASP A 15 -13.74 7.96 -9.27
C ASP A 15 -14.77 7.67 -10.38
N ASN A 16 -14.58 6.53 -11.05
CA ASN A 16 -15.47 5.99 -12.07
C ASN A 16 -15.57 4.47 -11.93
N ALA A 17 -16.51 3.85 -12.64
CA ALA A 17 -16.74 2.40 -12.57
C ALA A 17 -15.48 1.57 -12.90
N SER A 18 -14.62 2.05 -13.81
CA SER A 18 -13.38 1.36 -14.18
C SER A 18 -12.21 1.60 -13.22
N MET A 19 -12.32 2.57 -12.31
CA MET A 19 -11.25 3.01 -11.42
C MET A 19 -9.92 3.24 -12.16
N ASP A 20 -9.93 4.07 -13.20
CA ASP A 20 -8.74 4.30 -14.02
C ASP A 20 -7.59 4.84 -13.15
N VAL A 21 -6.41 4.21 -13.29
CA VAL A 21 -5.22 4.53 -12.50
C VAL A 21 -4.20 5.24 -13.37
N MET A 22 -3.71 6.37 -12.88
CA MET A 22 -2.60 7.11 -13.46
C MET A 22 -1.45 7.20 -12.46
N LEU A 23 -0.28 6.76 -12.88
CA LEU A 23 0.98 7.03 -12.19
C LEU A 23 1.57 8.31 -12.75
N CYS A 24 2.05 9.20 -11.90
CA CYS A 24 2.64 10.48 -12.31
C CYS A 24 3.87 10.79 -11.48
N SER A 25 4.97 11.15 -12.13
CA SER A 25 6.12 11.78 -11.48
C SER A 25 6.11 13.27 -11.82
N PRO A 26 5.65 14.16 -10.91
CA PRO A 26 5.57 15.59 -11.18
C PRO A 26 6.94 16.21 -11.45
N VAL A 27 7.99 15.68 -10.82
CA VAL A 27 9.37 16.15 -10.97
C VAL A 27 9.93 15.80 -12.35
N LEU A 28 9.64 14.60 -12.84
CA LEU A 28 10.08 14.14 -14.15
C LEU A 28 9.13 14.57 -15.28
N GLN A 29 7.98 15.16 -14.94
CA GLN A 29 6.90 15.52 -15.87
C GLN A 29 6.43 14.32 -16.70
N ASP A 30 6.47 13.13 -16.09
CA ASP A 30 6.12 11.87 -16.75
C ASP A 30 4.84 11.30 -16.14
N PHE A 31 4.06 10.61 -16.96
CA PHE A 31 2.83 9.95 -16.54
C PHE A 31 2.60 8.67 -17.31
N LYS A 32 1.97 7.70 -16.64
CA LYS A 32 1.53 6.45 -17.25
C LYS A 32 0.12 6.12 -16.80
N LEU A 33 -0.73 5.85 -17.77
CA LEU A 33 -2.03 5.23 -17.54
C LEU A 33 -1.85 3.73 -17.46
N LEU A 34 -2.37 3.11 -16.40
CA LEU A 34 -2.35 1.66 -16.28
C LEU A 34 -3.43 1.05 -17.18
N PRO A 35 -3.17 -0.09 -17.84
CA PRO A 35 -4.21 -0.82 -18.53
C PRO A 35 -5.28 -1.26 -17.53
N GLN A 36 -6.51 -1.46 -17.99
CA GLN A 36 -7.57 -1.97 -17.12
C GLN A 36 -7.27 -3.41 -16.66
N SER A 37 -7.58 -3.70 -15.40
CA SER A 37 -7.51 -5.08 -14.91
C SER A 37 -8.61 -5.92 -15.52
N LYS A 38 -8.39 -7.23 -15.64
CA LYS A 38 -9.37 -8.16 -16.25
C LYS A 38 -10.68 -8.20 -15.47
N ASN A 39 -10.62 -7.91 -14.17
CA ASN A 39 -11.76 -7.94 -13.25
C ASN A 39 -12.37 -6.54 -13.00
N ALA A 40 -12.08 -5.56 -13.87
CA ALA A 40 -12.56 -4.19 -13.72
C ALA A 40 -14.09 -4.03 -13.80
N GLU A 41 -14.78 -4.87 -14.58
CA GLU A 41 -16.22 -4.75 -14.83
C GLU A 41 -17.08 -5.59 -13.87
N THR A 42 -16.51 -6.60 -13.22
CA THR A 42 -17.27 -7.60 -12.45
C THR A 42 -17.44 -7.22 -10.97
N HIS A 43 -16.66 -6.26 -10.45
CA HIS A 43 -16.61 -5.97 -9.02
C HIS A 43 -16.74 -4.48 -8.73
N ASN A 44 -17.99 -3.99 -8.75
CA ASN A 44 -18.42 -2.71 -8.18
C ASN A 44 -18.35 -2.67 -6.63
N VAL A 45 -17.47 -3.47 -6.03
CA VAL A 45 -17.44 -3.69 -4.58
C VAL A 45 -16.11 -3.15 -4.08
N TYR A 46 -16.23 -2.17 -3.20
CA TYR A 46 -15.20 -1.48 -2.45
C TYR A 46 -13.81 -2.15 -2.50
N SER A 47 -12.82 -1.39 -2.99
CA SER A 47 -11.46 -1.88 -3.20
C SER A 47 -10.43 -1.13 -2.36
N GLY A 48 -9.55 -1.88 -1.71
CA GLY A 48 -8.32 -1.31 -1.14
C GLY A 48 -7.30 -1.12 -2.26
N ILE A 49 -6.63 0.02 -2.32
CA ILE A 49 -5.54 0.22 -3.30
C ILE A 49 -4.22 0.53 -2.62
N GLY A 50 -3.12 0.09 -3.20
CA GLY A 50 -1.77 0.34 -2.70
C GLY A 50 -0.78 0.50 -3.83
N PHE A 51 0.29 1.23 -3.59
CA PHE A 51 1.37 1.41 -4.55
C PHE A 51 2.70 1.40 -3.81
N GLY A 52 3.68 0.66 -4.31
CA GLY A 52 4.98 0.61 -3.69
C GLY A 52 6.04 -0.13 -4.48
N TYR A 53 7.26 -0.05 -3.98
CA TYR A 53 8.44 -0.59 -4.63
C TYR A 53 8.79 -2.00 -4.10
N ASP A 54 9.03 -2.92 -5.03
CA ASP A 54 9.59 -4.25 -4.81
C ASP A 54 11.11 -4.21 -4.97
N SER A 55 11.79 -4.13 -3.83
CA SER A 55 13.27 -4.14 -3.78
C SER A 55 13.94 -5.40 -4.33
N LYS A 56 13.23 -6.53 -4.46
CA LYS A 56 13.80 -7.78 -4.99
C LYS A 56 13.73 -7.81 -6.52
N ALA A 57 12.63 -7.31 -7.08
CA ALA A 57 12.44 -7.21 -8.52
C ALA A 57 13.02 -5.91 -9.12
N ASP A 58 13.39 -4.94 -8.27
CA ASP A 58 13.77 -3.57 -8.69
C ASP A 58 12.67 -2.93 -9.55
N ASP A 59 11.43 -3.03 -9.08
CA ASP A 59 10.25 -2.63 -9.85
C ASP A 59 9.14 -2.10 -8.96
N TYR A 60 8.23 -1.32 -9.55
CA TYR A 60 7.05 -0.80 -8.88
C TYR A 60 5.85 -1.72 -9.10
N LYS A 61 5.06 -1.89 -8.03
CA LYS A 61 3.82 -2.64 -8.07
C LYS A 61 2.67 -1.79 -7.58
N PHE A 62 1.56 -1.88 -8.30
CA PHE A 62 0.27 -1.38 -7.85
C PHE A 62 -0.60 -2.57 -7.43
N VAL A 63 -1.22 -2.46 -6.26
CA VAL A 63 -2.04 -3.51 -5.65
C VAL A 63 -3.47 -3.02 -5.57
N LYS A 64 -4.39 -3.80 -6.11
CA LYS A 64 -5.83 -3.59 -5.99
C LYS A 64 -6.43 -4.79 -5.28
N VAL A 65 -6.95 -4.59 -4.08
CA VAL A 65 -7.64 -5.64 -3.34
C VAL A 65 -9.13 -5.55 -3.66
N LEU A 66 -9.65 -6.60 -4.28
CA LEU A 66 -11.05 -6.77 -4.63
C LEU A 66 -11.75 -7.54 -3.52
N ASN A 67 -12.85 -7.00 -3.04
CA ASN A 67 -13.66 -7.63 -2.00
C ASN A 67 -14.97 -8.15 -2.59
N CYS A 68 -14.99 -9.40 -3.05
CA CYS A 68 -16.22 -10.09 -3.43
C CYS A 68 -16.56 -11.17 -2.39
N HIS A 69 -17.20 -12.28 -2.77
CA HIS A 69 -17.43 -13.41 -1.86
C HIS A 69 -16.15 -13.95 -1.21
N LYS A 70 -14.99 -13.72 -1.84
CA LYS A 70 -13.64 -13.99 -1.35
C LYS A 70 -12.73 -12.81 -1.68
N ALA A 71 -11.87 -12.40 -0.76
CA ALA A 71 -10.89 -11.36 -1.04
C ALA A 71 -9.84 -11.87 -2.04
N VAL A 72 -9.52 -11.04 -3.02
CA VAL A 72 -8.52 -11.31 -4.07
C VAL A 72 -7.70 -10.06 -4.26
N ALA A 73 -6.39 -10.17 -4.48
CA ALA A 73 -5.57 -9.03 -4.87
C ALA A 73 -5.12 -9.16 -6.32
N GLU A 74 -5.31 -8.10 -7.09
CA GLU A 74 -4.70 -7.93 -8.40
C GLU A 74 -3.46 -7.05 -8.26
N ILE A 75 -2.36 -7.52 -8.82
CA ILE A 75 -1.08 -6.84 -8.79
C ILE A 75 -0.70 -6.48 -10.22
N TYR A 76 -0.56 -5.19 -10.46
CA TYR A 76 0.07 -4.66 -11.65
C TYR A 76 1.55 -4.44 -11.38
N THR A 77 2.39 -4.96 -12.27
CA THR A 77 3.86 -4.81 -12.22
C THR A 77 4.29 -3.90 -13.35
N LEU A 78 5.02 -2.83 -13.03
CA LEU A 78 5.31 -1.74 -13.98
C LEU A 78 6.25 -2.20 -15.09
N GLY A 79 7.30 -2.96 -14.77
CA GLY A 79 8.29 -3.45 -15.72
C GLY A 79 7.73 -4.48 -16.71
N THR A 80 6.75 -5.29 -16.31
CA THR A 80 6.11 -6.27 -17.22
C THR A 80 4.83 -5.75 -17.88
N ASP A 81 4.37 -4.55 -17.50
CA ASP A 81 3.14 -3.92 -17.98
C ASP A 81 1.91 -4.83 -17.91
N SER A 82 1.80 -5.63 -16.85
CA SER A 82 0.80 -6.70 -16.76
C SER A 82 0.16 -6.83 -15.39
N TRP A 83 -1.12 -7.20 -15.38
CA TRP A 83 -1.87 -7.60 -14.19
C TRP A 83 -1.75 -9.11 -13.95
N ARG A 84 -1.72 -9.49 -12.68
CA ARG A 84 -1.92 -10.87 -12.24
C ARG A 84 -2.65 -10.93 -10.91
N GLU A 85 -3.23 -12.07 -10.63
CA GLU A 85 -4.01 -12.31 -9.42
C GLU A 85 -3.18 -13.03 -8.36
N VAL A 86 -3.38 -12.67 -7.08
CA VAL A 86 -2.89 -13.40 -5.92
C VAL A 86 -4.01 -13.61 -4.90
N SER A 87 -3.95 -14.75 -4.22
CA SER A 87 -4.92 -15.10 -3.18
C SER A 87 -4.74 -14.26 -1.93
N MET A 88 -5.85 -13.86 -1.31
CA MET A 88 -5.85 -13.23 0.02
C MET A 88 -6.39 -14.21 1.09
N PRO A 89 -6.10 -13.94 2.38
CA PRO A 89 -6.70 -14.66 3.50
C PRO A 89 -8.24 -14.70 3.44
N GLU A 90 -8.83 -15.84 3.79
CA GLU A 90 -10.28 -16.10 3.63
C GLU A 90 -11.18 -15.45 4.71
N ASP A 91 -10.55 -14.93 5.76
CA ASP A 91 -11.17 -14.27 6.90
C ASP A 91 -11.36 -12.76 6.70
N ILE A 92 -10.83 -12.20 5.61
CA ILE A 92 -10.96 -10.78 5.26
C ILE A 92 -12.34 -10.52 4.66
N GLN A 93 -13.07 -9.55 5.24
CA GLN A 93 -14.26 -8.95 4.65
C GLN A 93 -14.16 -7.41 4.73
N GLY A 94 -15.17 -6.70 4.22
CA GLY A 94 -15.31 -5.26 4.45
C GLY A 94 -14.07 -4.38 4.19
N LEU A 95 -13.53 -4.38 2.96
CA LEU A 95 -12.58 -3.34 2.54
C LEU A 95 -13.35 -2.10 2.11
N PRO A 96 -13.44 -0.99 2.87
CA PRO A 96 -13.90 0.27 2.30
C PRO A 96 -12.95 0.75 1.19
N PHE A 97 -13.44 1.53 0.22
CA PHE A 97 -12.54 2.15 -0.77
C PHE A 97 -11.56 3.09 -0.06
N ARG A 98 -10.33 2.61 0.17
CA ARG A 98 -9.31 3.32 0.93
C ARG A 98 -7.95 3.18 0.30
N ALA A 99 -7.25 4.31 0.28
CA ALA A 99 -5.82 4.36 0.08
C ALA A 99 -5.12 3.54 1.16
N GLY A 100 -4.31 2.58 0.75
CA GLY A 100 -3.37 1.91 1.62
C GLY A 100 -2.19 2.81 1.94
N LEU A 101 -1.70 2.72 3.16
CA LEU A 101 -0.43 3.31 3.55
C LEU A 101 0.70 2.40 3.09
N TYR A 102 1.61 2.87 2.26
CA TYR A 102 2.84 2.16 1.95
C TYR A 102 3.96 2.58 2.90
N TRP A 103 4.61 1.61 3.53
CA TRP A 103 5.78 1.85 4.36
C TRP A 103 6.74 0.66 4.34
N LYS A 104 7.98 0.91 3.94
CA LYS A 104 9.10 -0.05 3.95
C LYS A 104 8.75 -1.41 3.31
N GLY A 105 8.21 -1.40 2.10
CA GLY A 105 7.88 -2.63 1.35
C GLY A 105 6.52 -3.23 1.66
N VAL A 106 5.74 -2.65 2.58
CA VAL A 106 4.44 -3.19 3.00
C VAL A 106 3.34 -2.15 2.80
N CYS A 107 2.23 -2.57 2.20
CA CYS A 107 0.99 -1.79 2.16
C CYS A 107 0.09 -2.18 3.34
N TYR A 108 -0.52 -1.18 3.97
CA TYR A 108 -1.40 -1.33 5.12
C TYR A 108 -2.78 -0.75 4.83
N TRP A 109 -3.83 -1.49 5.18
CA TRP A 109 -5.22 -1.03 5.12
C TRP A 109 -5.94 -1.34 6.43
N GLU A 110 -6.86 -0.48 6.81
CA GLU A 110 -7.87 -0.77 7.81
C GLU A 110 -9.01 -1.57 7.16
N ILE A 111 -9.36 -2.70 7.75
CA ILE A 111 -10.42 -3.62 7.28
C ILE A 111 -11.27 -4.08 8.46
N GLU A 112 -12.39 -4.73 8.17
CA GLU A 112 -13.23 -5.40 9.18
C GLU A 112 -13.18 -6.93 8.97
N ASP A 113 -13.11 -7.71 10.06
CA ASP A 113 -13.34 -9.16 9.97
C ASP A 113 -14.85 -9.50 9.91
N LYS A 114 -15.18 -10.79 9.84
CA LYS A 114 -16.58 -11.29 9.82
C LYS A 114 -17.39 -10.90 11.06
N GLU A 115 -16.71 -10.63 12.17
CA GLU A 115 -17.31 -10.22 13.44
C GLU A 115 -17.36 -8.68 13.58
N LYS A 116 -16.93 -7.93 12.55
CA LYS A 116 -16.82 -6.47 12.53
C LYS A 116 -15.79 -5.92 13.52
N ASN A 117 -14.74 -6.68 13.81
CA ASN A 117 -13.59 -6.17 14.53
C ASN A 117 -12.70 -5.37 13.58
N ASP A 118 -12.17 -4.23 14.05
CA ASP A 118 -11.16 -3.47 13.30
C ASP A 118 -9.85 -4.26 13.20
N MET A 119 -9.40 -4.47 11.98
CA MET A 119 -8.15 -5.17 11.66
C MET A 119 -7.26 -4.28 10.78
N ILE A 120 -5.96 -4.53 10.87
CA ILE A 120 -4.95 -4.00 9.96
C ILE A 120 -4.56 -5.13 9.01
N LEU A 121 -4.92 -5.00 7.74
CA LEU A 121 -4.40 -5.80 6.66
C LEU A 121 -3.01 -5.29 6.28
N SER A 122 -2.04 -6.19 6.20
CA SER A 122 -0.69 -5.94 5.72
C SER A 122 -0.46 -6.78 4.47
N PHE A 123 0.06 -6.17 3.41
CA PHE A 123 0.48 -6.86 2.18
C PHE A 123 1.95 -6.55 1.92
N ASP A 124 2.81 -7.55 2.02
CA ASP A 124 4.21 -7.43 1.65
C ASP A 124 4.32 -7.41 0.12
N ILE A 125 4.84 -6.33 -0.46
CA ILE A 125 4.94 -6.18 -1.92
C ILE A 125 5.98 -7.13 -2.54
N ARG A 126 7.02 -7.46 -1.77
CA ARG A 126 8.15 -8.26 -2.23
C ARG A 126 7.80 -9.74 -2.21
N ASP A 127 7.27 -10.20 -1.08
CA ASP A 127 6.92 -11.60 -0.87
C ASP A 127 5.47 -11.89 -1.29
N GLU A 128 4.71 -10.84 -1.61
CA GLU A 128 3.33 -10.89 -2.13
C GLU A 128 2.38 -11.64 -1.20
N PHE A 129 2.60 -11.41 0.08
CA PHE A 129 1.95 -12.13 1.15
C PHE A 129 1.09 -11.18 1.97
N ALA A 130 -0.15 -11.59 2.18
CA ALA A 130 -1.12 -10.86 2.98
C ALA A 130 -1.30 -11.48 4.37
N SER A 131 -1.39 -10.63 5.39
CA SER A 131 -1.74 -11.03 6.75
C SER A 131 -2.61 -9.95 7.41
N ALA A 132 -3.50 -10.36 8.31
CA ALA A 132 -4.36 -9.44 9.05
C ALA A 132 -4.13 -9.61 10.56
N ARG A 133 -4.24 -8.51 11.31
CA ARG A 133 -4.15 -8.49 12.78
C ARG A 133 -5.12 -7.47 13.36
N ARG A 134 -5.63 -7.68 14.57
CA ARG A 134 -6.49 -6.70 15.25
C ARG A 134 -5.78 -5.36 15.38
N ALA A 135 -6.47 -4.28 15.01
CA ALA A 135 -5.96 -2.92 15.14
C ALA A 135 -5.76 -2.56 16.62
N TRP A 136 -6.68 -3.02 17.48
CA TRP A 136 -6.72 -2.72 18.90
C TRP A 136 -6.52 -3.99 19.74
N ASN A 137 -5.28 -4.46 19.88
CA ASN A 137 -4.90 -5.46 20.90
C ASN A 137 -4.07 -4.81 22.03
N LEU A 138 -4.44 -3.60 22.47
CA LEU A 138 -3.65 -2.81 23.43
C LEU A 138 -4.17 -2.83 24.88
N SER A 139 -5.04 -3.77 25.28
CA SER A 139 -5.43 -3.87 26.68
C SER A 139 -4.37 -4.52 27.58
N GLU A 140 -3.29 -5.09 27.05
CA GLU A 140 -2.15 -5.54 27.88
C GLU A 140 -0.80 -5.12 27.27
N GLY A 141 -0.52 -3.82 27.39
CA GLY A 141 0.83 -3.27 27.51
C GLY A 141 1.53 -2.86 26.20
N ASN A 142 1.63 -1.55 25.92
CA ASN A 142 2.84 -0.93 25.36
C ASN A 142 2.80 0.60 25.08
N GLU A 143 2.38 1.46 26.01
CA GLU A 143 2.78 2.88 25.92
C GLU A 143 4.32 3.03 26.03
N ALA A 144 4.96 2.16 26.81
CA ALA A 144 6.40 2.15 27.01
C ALA A 144 7.21 1.82 25.73
N SER A 145 6.69 1.08 24.75
CA SER A 145 7.47 0.69 23.56
C SER A 145 7.66 1.84 22.56
N PHE A 146 6.68 2.74 22.43
CA PHE A 146 6.79 3.90 21.54
C PHE A 146 7.87 4.88 22.03
N GLU A 147 7.96 5.10 23.34
CA GLU A 147 9.00 5.96 23.92
C GLU A 147 10.38 5.30 23.94
N THR A 148 10.45 4.00 24.21
CA THR A 148 11.72 3.25 24.24
C THR A 148 12.33 3.16 22.84
N LYS A 149 11.51 2.99 21.79
CA LYS A 149 11.97 2.99 20.38
C LYS A 149 12.44 4.38 19.93
N ARG A 150 11.74 5.45 20.33
CA ARG A 150 12.20 6.84 20.10
C ARG A 150 13.53 7.15 20.81
N ARG A 151 13.77 6.59 22.00
CA ARG A 151 15.05 6.76 22.72
C ARG A 151 16.19 5.98 22.06
N ALA A 152 15.95 4.77 21.57
CA ALA A 152 16.94 3.99 20.84
C ALA A 152 17.40 4.67 19.53
N ASP A 153 16.47 5.27 18.77
CA ASP A 153 16.80 6.02 17.54
C ASP A 153 17.56 7.34 17.83
N ARG A 154 17.37 7.96 19.01
CA ARG A 154 18.14 9.14 19.43
C ARG A 154 19.55 8.79 19.93
N GLY A 155 19.81 7.54 20.32
CA GLY A 155 21.10 7.08 20.84
C GLY A 155 22.11 6.65 19.77
N SER A 156 21.70 6.50 18.50
CA SER A 156 22.59 6.18 17.38
C SER A 156 22.80 7.39 16.45
N SER A 157 23.13 8.55 17.01
CA SER A 157 23.64 9.66 16.20
C SER A 157 25.10 9.40 15.81
N SER A 158 25.31 8.67 14.72
CA SER A 158 26.52 8.80 13.91
C SER A 158 26.11 9.24 12.49
N SER A 159 26.32 10.54 12.24
CA SER A 159 26.36 11.24 10.96
C SER A 159 25.25 10.96 9.93
N ARG A 160 24.09 11.62 10.07
CA ARG A 160 23.24 11.96 8.91
C ARG A 160 23.59 13.37 8.45
N ARG A 161 24.25 13.49 7.28
CA ARG A 161 24.25 14.73 6.51
C ARG A 161 22.81 15.02 6.11
N THR A 162 22.34 16.24 6.36
CA THR A 162 21.01 16.71 5.97
C THR A 162 21.11 17.46 4.64
N CYS A 163 20.02 17.52 3.89
CA CYS A 163 19.93 18.15 2.56
C CYS A 163 20.15 19.69 2.55
N LEU A 164 20.72 20.29 3.59
CA LEU A 164 21.11 21.70 3.64
C LEU A 164 22.56 21.95 3.19
N ASP A 165 23.37 20.90 3.02
CA ASP A 165 24.79 21.03 2.65
C ASP A 165 25.05 21.27 1.14
N TYR A 166 24.02 21.30 0.30
CA TYR A 166 24.15 21.54 -1.15
C TYR A 166 23.92 22.99 -1.58
N ALA A 167 23.70 23.91 -0.65
CA ALA A 167 23.41 25.31 -0.98
C ALA A 167 24.65 26.23 -1.05
N ASN A 168 25.87 25.75 -0.77
CA ASN A 168 27.09 26.53 -0.93
C ASN A 168 28.30 25.63 -1.24
N SER A 169 28.49 25.31 -2.52
CA SER A 169 29.79 24.97 -3.10
C SER A 169 29.78 25.18 -4.60
#